data_AF-A0A9P4QTW7-F1
#
_entry.id   AF-A0A9P4QTW7-F1
#
_cell.length_a   1.000
_cell.length_b   1.000
_cell.length_c   1.000
_cell.angle_alpha   90.00
_cell.angle_beta   90.00
_cell.angle_gamma   90.00
#
_symmetry.space_group_name_H-M   'P 1'
#
loop_
_entity.id
_entity.type
_entity.pdbx_description
1 polymer ?
#
loop_
_entity_poly.entity_id
_entity_poly.type
_entity_poly.pdbx_seq_one_letter_code
_entity_poly.pdbx_strand_id
1 'polypeptide(L)' 'MPPPEPQQPSHEARVLLAIQAYQKGQFRTVHAAAATYNASRTTINRRLAGVMSREKVTPNLTKLIKLTYKLTL' A
#
# COMPACT_ATOMS: atom_id res chain seq x y z
N MET A 1 -31.83 -3.65 5.32
CA MET A 1 -30.40 -3.29 5.11
C MET A 1 -30.15 -3.28 3.62
N PRO A 2 -29.52 -2.24 3.04
CA PRO A 2 -28.99 -2.36 1.70
C PRO A 2 -27.83 -3.36 1.71
N PRO A 3 -27.64 -4.16 0.64
CA PRO A 3 -26.48 -5.03 0.50
C PRO A 3 -25.20 -4.20 0.45
N PRO A 4 -24.06 -4.67 1.01
CA PRO A 4 -22.79 -3.96 0.90
C PRO A 4 -22.45 -3.82 -0.60
N GLU A 5 -22.32 -2.59 -1.05
CA GLU A 5 -21.89 -2.30 -2.41
C GLU A 5 -20.54 -2.98 -2.68
N PRO A 6 -20.27 -3.48 -3.90
CA PRO A 6 -18.98 -4.07 -4.23
C PRO A 6 -17.89 -3.03 -4.01
N GLN A 7 -17.21 -3.11 -2.86
CA GLN A 7 -16.20 -2.17 -2.44
C GLN A 7 -15.10 -2.17 -3.50
N GLN A 8 -15.08 -1.13 -4.33
CA GLN A 8 -14.03 -0.95 -5.32
C GLN A 8 -12.68 -1.02 -4.59
N PRO A 9 -11.72 -1.86 -5.04
CA PRO A 9 -10.44 -2.00 -4.37
C PRO A 9 -9.80 -0.63 -4.24
N SER A 10 -9.33 -0.29 -3.04
CA SER A 10 -8.76 1.02 -2.76
C SER A 10 -7.63 1.33 -3.74
N HIS A 11 -7.39 2.62 -3.99
CA HIS A 11 -6.29 3.03 -4.86
C HIS A 11 -4.94 2.43 -4.41
N GLU A 12 -4.70 2.32 -3.11
CA GLU A 12 -3.50 1.70 -2.56
C GLU A 12 -3.45 0.19 -2.84
N ALA A 13 -4.58 -0.53 -2.78
CA ALA A 13 -4.64 -1.95 -3.12
C ALA A 13 -4.27 -2.19 -4.59
N ARG A 14 -4.75 -1.34 -5.50
CA ARG A 14 -4.40 -1.41 -6.94
C ARG A 14 -2.92 -1.17 -7.19
N VAL A 15 -2.33 -0.19 -6.48
CA VAL A 15 -0.89 0.10 -6.53
C VAL A 15 -0.07 -1.10 -6.04
N LEU A 16 -0.46 -1.72 -4.92
CA LEU A 16 0.25 -2.88 -4.37
C LEU A 16 0.16 -4.09 -5.30
N LEU A 17 -1.00 -4.35 -5.90
CA LEU A 17 -1.18 -5.41 -6.90
C LEU A 17 -0.28 -5.18 -8.11
N ALA A 18 -0.21 -3.95 -8.62
CA ALA A 18 0.66 -3.60 -9.75
C ALA A 18 2.15 -3.83 -9.43
N ILE A 19 2.59 -3.45 -8.22
CA ILE A 19 3.97 -3.68 -7.75
C ILE A 19 4.26 -5.17 -7.67
N GLN A 20 3.38 -5.96 -7.05
CA GLN A 20 3.59 -7.40 -6.91
C GLN A 20 3.65 -8.10 -8.26
N ALA A 21 2.78 -7.74 -9.20
CA ALA A 21 2.77 -8.33 -10.52
C ALA A 21 4.04 -7.99 -11.32
N TYR A 22 4.51 -6.75 -11.21
CA TYR A 22 5.80 -6.35 -11.78
C TYR A 22 6.98 -7.12 -11.15
N GLN A 23 7.03 -7.22 -9.83
CA GLN A 23 8.08 -7.96 -9.11
C GLN A 23 8.08 -9.47 -9.41
N LYS A 24 6.91 -10.06 -9.66
CA LYS A 24 6.76 -11.45 -10.10
C LYS A 24 7.16 -11.68 -11.56
N GLY A 25 7.58 -10.63 -12.29
CA GLY A 25 7.95 -10.71 -13.69
C GLY A 25 6.78 -10.90 -14.65
N GLN A 26 5.52 -10.73 -14.18
CA GLN A 26 4.34 -10.81 -15.06
C GLN A 26 4.31 -9.67 -16.08
N PHE A 27 5.00 -8.57 -15.78
CA PHE A 27 5.12 -7.42 -16.66
C PHE A 27 6.59 -7.04 -16.86
N ARG A 28 6.97 -6.82 -18.12
CA ARG A 28 8.31 -6.35 -18.50
C ARG A 28 8.61 -4.92 -18.00
N THR A 29 7.56 -4.11 -17.83
CA THR A 29 7.71 -2.71 -17.44
C THR A 29 6.69 -2.31 -16.38
N VAL A 30 7.06 -1.36 -15.53
CA VAL A 30 6.15 -0.74 -14.56
C VAL A 30 4.96 -0.08 -15.26
N HIS A 31 5.16 0.45 -16.47
CA HIS A 31 4.10 1.07 -17.26
C HIS A 31 3.00 0.07 -17.64
N ALA A 32 3.37 -1.15 -18.06
CA ALA A 32 2.40 -2.18 -18.38
C ALA A 32 1.57 -2.60 -17.15
N ALA A 33 2.23 -2.81 -16.01
CA ALA A 33 1.54 -3.10 -14.75
C ALA A 33 0.61 -1.94 -14.31
N ALA A 34 1.08 -0.70 -14.41
CA ALA A 34 0.31 0.49 -14.08
C ALA A 34 -0.98 0.62 -14.91
N ALA A 35 -0.88 0.36 -16.22
CA ALA A 35 -2.03 0.39 -17.12
C ALA A 35 -3.04 -0.72 -16.80
N THR A 36 -2.58 -1.95 -16.54
CA THR A 36 -3.45 -3.09 -16.23
C THR A 36 -4.25 -2.89 -14.93
N TYR A 37 -3.61 -2.36 -13.89
CA TYR A 37 -4.26 -2.18 -12.59
C TYR A 37 -4.84 -0.77 -12.38
N ASN A 38 -4.88 0.07 -13.42
CA ASN A 38 -5.33 1.46 -13.35
C ASN A 38 -4.72 2.22 -12.16
N ALA A 39 -3.40 2.13 -12.04
CA ALA A 39 -2.62 2.69 -10.94
C ALA A 39 -1.59 3.69 -11.49
N SER A 40 -1.32 4.76 -10.73
CA SER A 40 -0.37 5.78 -11.19
C SER A 40 1.07 5.26 -11.21
N ARG A 41 1.74 5.41 -12.37
CA ARG A 41 3.15 5.04 -12.56
C ARG A 41 4.09 5.76 -11.58
N THR A 42 3.85 7.05 -11.31
CA THR A 42 4.65 7.82 -10.34
C THR A 42 4.49 7.27 -8.92
N THR A 43 3.28 6.88 -8.55
CA THR A 43 3.02 6.23 -7.25
C THR A 43 3.73 4.89 -7.13
N ILE A 44 3.68 4.05 -8.18
CA ILE A 44 4.36 2.75 -8.19
C ILE A 44 5.89 2.91 -8.09
N ASN A 45 6.49 3.80 -8.88
CA ASN A 45 7.93 4.06 -8.82
C ASN A 45 8.36 4.56 -7.43
N ARG A 46 7.59 5.46 -6.84
CA ARG A 46 7.84 5.97 -5.49
C ARG A 46 7.78 4.84 -4.44
N ARG A 47 6.85 3.90 -4.58
CA ARG A 47 6.74 2.72 -3.70
C ARG A 47 7.89 1.73 -3.91
N LEU A 48 8.32 1.50 -5.14
CA LEU A 48 9.52 0.70 -5.45
C LEU A 48 10.79 1.32 -4.87
N ALA A 49 10.87 2.65 -4.80
CA ALA A 49 11.94 3.39 -4.14
C ALA A 49 11.84 3.38 -2.59
N GLY A 50 10.90 2.64 -2.00
CA GLY A 50 10.75 2.49 -0.55
C GLY A 50 9.92 3.58 0.14
N VAL A 51 9.32 4.51 -0.60
CA VAL A 51 8.47 5.54 -0.01
C VAL A 51 7.07 4.96 0.25
N MET A 52 6.77 4.66 1.52
CA MET A 52 5.49 4.07 1.94
C MET A 52 4.33 5.08 1.94
N SER A 53 3.08 4.58 1.97
CA SER A 53 1.91 5.44 2.11
C SER A 53 1.92 6.12 3.47
N ARG A 54 1.54 7.40 3.54
CA ARG A 54 1.40 8.12 4.82
C ARG A 54 0.49 7.40 5.80
N GLU A 55 -0.55 6.71 5.30
CA GLU A 55 -1.48 5.92 6.10
C GLU A 55 -0.85 4.69 6.77
N LYS A 56 0.26 4.18 6.22
CA LYS A 56 0.99 3.00 6.72
C LYS A 56 2.28 3.37 7.44
N VAL A 57 2.67 4.64 7.40
CA VAL A 57 3.67 5.20 8.31
C VAL A 57 3.00 5.19 9.67
N THR A 58 3.25 4.14 10.46
CA THR A 58 2.96 4.16 11.89
C THR A 58 3.66 5.41 12.44
N PRO A 59 2.92 6.45 12.91
CA PRO A 59 3.56 7.48 13.68
C PRO A 59 4.22 6.78 14.88
N ASN A 60 5.27 7.38 15.44
CA ASN A 60 5.99 6.92 16.63
C ASN A 60 5.11 6.53 17.86
N LEU A 61 3.79 6.63 17.76
CA LEU A 61 2.79 6.13 18.70
C LEU A 61 3.02 4.68 19.14
N THR A 62 3.57 3.79 18.31
CA THR A 62 3.89 2.42 18.74
C THR A 62 5.01 2.38 19.79
N LYS A 63 5.95 3.34 19.78
CA LYS A 63 6.93 3.49 20.87
C LYS A 63 6.28 4.03 22.15
N LEU A 64 5.33 4.96 22.02
CA LEU A 64 4.62 5.55 23.16
C LEU A 64 3.76 4.51 23.89
N ILE A 65 3.00 3.72 23.13
CA ILE A 65 2.16 2.63 23.65
C ILE A 65 3.02 1.54 24.34
N LYS A 66 4.19 1.19 23.77
CA LYS A 66 5.10 0.22 24.42
C LYS A 66 5.68 0.73 25.75
N LEU A 67 5.86 2.04 25.90
CA LEU A 67 6.41 2.62 27.13
C LEU A 67 5.36 2.67 28.26
N THR A 68 4.10 2.96 27.93
CA THR A 68 3.02 3.04 28.92
C THR A 68 2.74 1.68 29.57
N TYR A 69 2.73 0.58 28.81
CA TYR A 69 2.51 -0.76 29.38
C TYR A 69 3.68 -1.29 30.23
N LYS A 70 4.88 -0.73 30.08
CA LYS A 70 6.08 -1.14 30.85
C LYS A 70 6.20 -0.48 32.22
N LEU A 71 5.48 0.62 32.46
CA LEU A 71 5.45 1.32 33.76
C LEU A 71 4.29 0.87 34.67
N THR A 72 3.46 -0.09 34.23
CA THR A 72 2.29 -0.58 34.97
C THR A 72 2.47 -2.02 35.47
N LEU A 73 3.69 -2.55 35.50
CA LEU A 73 4.04 -3.86 36.07
C LEU A 73 5.04 -3.72 37.21
#